data_AF-A0A959I0F2-F1
#
_entry.id   AF-A0A959I0F2-F1
#
_cell.length_a   1.000
_cell.length_b   1.000
_cell.length_c   1.000
_cell.angle_alpha   90.00
_cell.angle_beta   90.00
_cell.angle_gamma   90.00
#
_symmetry.space_group_name_H-M   'P 1'
#
loop_
_entity.id
_entity.type
_entity.pdbx_description
1 polymer ?
#
loop_
_entity_poly.entity_id
_entity_poly.type
_entity_poly.pdbx_seq_one_letter_code
_entity_poly.pdbx_strand_id
1 'polypeptide(L)'
;MKPGPAGNQEQEMIKQVELKLLPAEAADESLVRLRAIRKSRLPEKDIKEVVVTRRSIDARGPRPLVILRADIYAGETYSPEPALLVNLKNVEKAPAVAIVGAGPAGYFAALELIELGLKPVLFDRGKDVRTRRRDLRAIQKYG
;
A
#
# COMPACT_ATOMS: atom_id res chain seq x y z
N MET A 1 28.34 -3.27 16.82
CA MET A 1 27.43 -4.38 16.47
C MET A 1 26.48 -3.85 15.40
N LYS A 2 26.78 -4.09 14.12
CA LYS A 2 25.90 -3.65 13.02
C LYS A 2 24.76 -4.66 12.91
N PRO A 3 23.48 -4.26 12.87
CA PRO A 3 22.44 -5.16 12.41
C PRO A 3 22.75 -5.51 10.96
N GLY A 4 22.90 -6.80 10.67
CA GLY A 4 23.10 -7.30 9.31
C GLY A 4 21.88 -7.01 8.43
N PRO A 5 22.03 -7.03 7.10
CA PRO A 5 20.90 -6.84 6.19
C PRO A 5 19.90 -7.97 6.43
N ALA A 6 18.66 -7.61 6.81
CA ALA A 6 17.55 -8.55 6.83
C ALA A 6 17.39 -9.08 5.40
N GLY A 7 17.75 -10.35 5.20
CA GLY A 7 17.61 -11.00 3.90
C GLY A 7 16.16 -10.96 3.45
N ASN A 8 15.96 -10.75 2.14
CA ASN A 8 14.72 -11.11 1.46
C ASN A 8 14.49 -12.61 1.69
N GLN A 9 13.71 -12.97 2.71
CA GLN A 9 13.13 -14.29 2.79
C GLN A 9 11.80 -14.21 2.04
N GLU A 10 11.76 -14.92 0.93
CA GLU A 10 10.59 -15.05 0.07
C GLU A 10 9.53 -15.83 0.87
N GLN A 11 8.61 -15.10 1.50
CA GLN A 11 7.59 -15.65 2.39
C GLN A 11 6.63 -16.51 1.58
N GLU A 12 6.54 -17.80 1.91
CA GLU A 12 5.74 -18.72 1.10
C GLU A 12 4.26 -18.65 1.49
N MET A 13 3.55 -17.71 0.86
CA MET A 13 2.08 -17.74 0.83
C MET A 13 1.64 -19.04 0.14
N ILE A 14 0.98 -19.92 0.88
CA ILE A 14 0.56 -21.21 0.33
C ILE A 14 -0.75 -21.14 -0.45
N LYS A 15 -1.61 -20.16 -0.14
CA LYS A 15 -2.89 -19.99 -0.84
C LYS A 15 -3.47 -18.60 -0.70
N GLN A 16 -4.11 -18.13 -1.77
CA GLN A 16 -4.94 -16.94 -1.78
C GLN A 16 -6.41 -17.30 -1.98
N VAL A 17 -7.30 -16.66 -1.23
CA VAL A 17 -8.76 -16.82 -1.36
C VAL A 17 -9.44 -15.48 -1.55
N GLU A 18 -10.53 -15.48 -2.31
CA GLU A 18 -11.42 -14.32 -2.45
C GLU A 18 -12.71 -14.56 -1.66
N LEU A 19 -13.11 -13.66 -0.77
CA LEU A 19 -14.37 -13.71 -0.04
C LEU A 19 -15.31 -12.63 -0.55
N LYS A 20 -16.59 -12.98 -0.77
CA LYS A 20 -17.66 -12.02 -1.06
C LYS A 20 -18.59 -12.02 0.15
N LEU A 21 -18.61 -10.90 0.86
CA LEU A 21 -19.26 -10.78 2.17
C LEU A 21 -20.18 -9.57 2.19
N LEU A 22 -21.21 -9.63 3.04
CA LEU A 22 -21.97 -8.43 3.37
C LEU A 22 -21.10 -7.44 4.17
N PRO A 23 -21.39 -6.13 4.17
CA PRO A 23 -20.61 -5.15 4.91
C PRO A 23 -20.47 -5.47 6.39
N ALA A 24 -21.53 -5.97 7.02
CA ALA A 24 -21.51 -6.39 8.42
C ALA A 24 -20.59 -7.61 8.65
N GLU A 25 -20.62 -8.60 7.75
CA GLU A 25 -19.74 -9.77 7.84
C GLU A 25 -18.27 -9.40 7.62
N ALA A 26 -17.99 -8.47 6.70
CA ALA A 26 -16.64 -8.00 6.41
C ALA A 26 -16.06 -7.05 7.48
N ALA A 27 -16.87 -6.61 8.44
CA ALA A 27 -16.43 -5.84 9.60
C ALA A 27 -16.01 -6.74 10.77
N ASP A 28 -16.39 -8.02 10.75
CA ASP A 28 -16.02 -9.00 11.77
C ASP A 28 -14.77 -9.78 11.31
N GLU A 29 -13.61 -9.41 11.89
CA GLU A 29 -12.33 -10.04 11.56
C GLU A 29 -12.29 -11.54 11.88
N SER A 30 -12.99 -11.98 12.93
CA SER A 30 -13.05 -13.39 13.31
C SER A 30 -13.85 -14.20 12.28
N LEU A 31 -14.98 -13.66 11.84
CA LEU A 31 -15.78 -14.26 10.77
C LEU A 31 -15.01 -14.28 9.45
N VAL A 32 -14.32 -13.19 9.10
CA VAL A 32 -13.47 -13.11 7.90
C VAL A 32 -12.39 -14.19 7.93
N ARG A 33 -11.65 -14.31 9.04
CA ARG A 33 -10.62 -15.35 9.23
C ARG A 33 -11.21 -16.74 9.06
N LEU A 34 -12.33 -17.04 9.74
CA LEU A 34 -13.00 -18.33 9.65
C LEU A 34 -13.46 -18.64 8.22
N ARG A 35 -14.06 -17.68 7.52
CA ARG A 35 -14.49 -17.82 6.12
C ARG A 35 -13.31 -18.04 5.18
N ALA A 36 -12.18 -17.37 5.42
CA ALA A 36 -10.95 -17.55 4.64
C ALA A 36 -10.39 -18.97 4.82
N ILE A 37 -10.24 -19.42 6.07
CA ILE A 37 -9.78 -20.77 6.42
C ILE A 37 -10.67 -21.83 5.75
N ARG A 38 -11.99 -21.71 5.91
CA ARG A 38 -12.94 -22.65 5.28
C ARG A 38 -12.84 -22.68 3.76
N LYS A 39 -12.70 -21.50 3.13
CA LYS A 39 -12.57 -21.41 1.67
C LYS A 39 -11.22 -21.95 1.16
N SER A 40 -10.20 -21.92 2.00
CA SER A 40 -8.87 -22.43 1.68
C SER A 40 -8.84 -23.95 1.49
N ARG A 41 -9.74 -24.68 2.16
CA ARG A 41 -9.73 -26.16 2.24
C ARG A 41 -8.43 -26.74 2.81
N LEU A 42 -7.66 -25.93 3.55
CA LEU A 42 -6.49 -26.37 4.29
C LEU A 42 -6.89 -26.73 5.72
N PRO A 43 -6.19 -27.68 6.37
CA PRO A 43 -6.39 -27.96 7.77
C PRO A 43 -6.04 -26.72 8.62
N GLU A 44 -6.92 -26.32 9.53
CA GLU A 44 -6.70 -25.14 10.37
C GLU A 44 -5.41 -25.20 11.19
N LYS A 45 -5.01 -26.41 11.60
CA LYS A 45 -3.73 -26.69 12.28
C LYS A 45 -2.49 -26.28 11.48
N ASP A 46 -2.58 -26.24 10.16
CA ASP A 46 -1.47 -25.90 9.27
C ASP A 46 -1.47 -24.40 8.96
N ILE A 47 -2.52 -23.66 9.32
CA ILE A 47 -2.67 -22.23 9.05
C ILE A 47 -2.15 -21.43 10.25
N LYS A 48 -1.05 -20.71 10.03
CA LYS A 48 -0.49 -19.82 11.04
C LYS A 48 -1.17 -18.46 10.98
N GLU A 49 -1.32 -17.92 9.78
CA GLU A 49 -1.81 -16.56 9.60
C GLU A 49 -2.71 -16.41 8.37
N VAL A 50 -3.66 -15.47 8.50
CA VAL A 50 -4.56 -15.04 7.43
C VAL A 50 -4.47 -13.53 7.35
N VAL A 51 -4.06 -13.01 6.21
CA VAL A 51 -3.82 -11.57 6.00
C VAL A 51 -4.73 -11.08 4.88
N VAL A 52 -5.55 -10.08 5.16
CA VAL A 52 -6.37 -9.45 4.12
C VAL A 52 -5.50 -8.47 3.33
N THR A 53 -5.19 -8.79 2.09
CA THR A 53 -4.32 -7.98 1.23
C THR A 53 -5.08 -7.03 0.30
N ARG A 54 -6.37 -7.28 0.07
CA ARG A 54 -7.22 -6.35 -0.69
C ARG A 54 -8.63 -6.31 -0.14
N ARG A 55 -9.20 -5.10 -0.12
CA ARG A 55 -10.60 -4.84 0.21
C ARG A 55 -11.20 -3.93 -0.86
N SER A 56 -12.27 -4.39 -1.50
CA SER A 56 -13.03 -3.60 -2.48
C SER A 56 -14.53 -3.77 -2.26
N ILE A 57 -15.34 -2.89 -2.84
CA ILE A 57 -16.80 -2.91 -2.72
C ILE A 57 -17.39 -3.05 -4.13
N ASP A 58 -18.26 -4.03 -4.32
CA ASP A 58 -19.14 -4.12 -5.49
C ASP A 58 -20.53 -3.62 -5.09
N ALA A 59 -20.87 -2.42 -5.57
CA ALA A 59 -22.13 -1.74 -5.28
C ALA A 59 -23.07 -1.67 -6.50
N ARG A 60 -22.85 -2.52 -7.52
CA ARG A 60 -23.67 -2.52 -8.74
C ARG A 60 -25.02 -3.21 -8.57
N GLY A 61 -25.15 -4.07 -7.56
CA GLY A 61 -26.39 -4.77 -7.22
C GLY A 61 -27.19 -4.08 -6.10
N PRO A 62 -28.42 -4.55 -5.83
CA PRO A 62 -29.28 -3.99 -4.78
C PRO A 62 -28.71 -4.17 -3.36
N ARG A 63 -27.76 -5.10 -3.18
CA ARG A 63 -27.03 -5.29 -1.92
C ARG A 63 -25.53 -5.12 -2.21
N PRO A 64 -24.86 -4.13 -1.61
CA PRO A 64 -23.43 -3.97 -1.78
C PRO A 64 -22.69 -5.14 -1.14
N LEU A 65 -21.68 -5.66 -1.83
CA LEU A 65 -20.81 -6.73 -1.35
C LEU A 65 -19.40 -6.19 -1.15
N VAL A 66 -18.77 -6.59 -0.05
CA VAL A 66 -17.34 -6.39 0.17
C VAL A 66 -16.61 -7.61 -0.37
N ILE A 67 -15.70 -7.37 -1.31
CA ILE A 67 -14.81 -8.39 -1.85
C ILE A 67 -13.47 -8.27 -1.13
N LEU A 68 -13.10 -9.31 -0.39
CA LEU A 68 -11.82 -9.42 0.31
C LEU A 68 -10.92 -10.41 -0.40
N ARG A 69 -9.65 -10.07 -0.59
CA ARG A 69 -8.60 -11.03 -0.93
C ARG A 69 -7.80 -11.29 0.33
N ALA A 70 -7.67 -12.56 0.71
CA ALA A 70 -6.95 -12.99 1.89
C ALA A 70 -5.89 -14.02 1.52
N ASP A 71 -4.68 -13.77 2.00
CA ASP A 71 -3.51 -14.63 1.83
C ASP A 71 -3.35 -15.47 3.08
N ILE A 72 -3.07 -16.76 2.88
CA ILE A 72 -3.03 -17.77 3.92
C ILE A 72 -1.61 -18.31 3.97
N TYR A 73 -1.01 -18.20 5.15
CA TYR A 73 0.36 -18.61 5.41
C TYR A 73 0.36 -19.86 6.29
N ALA A 74 1.15 -20.85 5.90
CA ALA A 74 1.46 -22.03 6.70
C ALA A 74 2.94 -22.02 7.06
N GLY A 75 3.28 -22.44 8.28
CA GLY A 75 4.66 -22.48 8.77
C GLY A 75 5.23 -21.13 9.21
N GLU A 76 5.05 -20.07 8.42
CA GLU A 76 5.62 -18.74 8.68
C GLU A 76 4.55 -17.68 9.04
N THR A 77 4.94 -16.74 9.90
CA THR A 77 4.13 -15.55 10.22
C THR A 77 4.42 -14.51 9.16
N TYR A 78 3.36 -13.86 8.66
CA TYR A 78 3.48 -12.76 7.73
C TYR A 78 4.34 -11.66 8.34
N SER A 79 5.40 -11.29 7.64
CA SER A 79 6.15 -10.06 7.93
C SER A 79 5.82 -9.08 6.82
N PRO A 80 5.15 -7.94 7.10
CA PRO A 80 4.90 -6.95 6.08
C PRO A 80 6.22 -6.52 5.43
N GLU A 81 6.20 -6.30 4.11
CA GLU A 81 7.34 -5.69 3.43
C GLU A 81 7.75 -4.43 4.19
N PRO A 82 9.06 -4.23 4.44
CA PRO A 82 9.51 -3.04 5.11
C PRO A 82 9.07 -1.82 4.30
N ALA A 83 8.61 -0.78 5.00
CA ALA A 83 8.19 0.46 4.36
C ALA A 83 9.29 0.93 3.38
N LEU A 84 8.89 1.34 2.17
CA LEU A 84 9.77 1.70 1.02
C LEU A 84 10.89 2.70 1.32
N LEU A 85 10.98 3.27 2.52
CA LEU A 85 11.93 4.33 2.89
C LEU A 85 13.24 3.82 3.51
N VAL A 86 13.58 2.53 3.36
CA VAL A 86 14.73 1.91 4.05
C VAL A 86 16.09 2.50 3.61
N ASN A 87 16.17 3.07 2.40
CA ASN A 87 17.45 3.43 1.76
C ASN A 87 17.62 4.92 1.42
N LEU A 88 16.90 5.82 2.08
CA LEU A 88 17.09 7.25 1.84
C LEU A 88 18.45 7.74 2.33
N LYS A 89 19.23 8.34 1.42
CA LYS A 89 20.56 8.90 1.71
C LYS A 89 20.43 10.40 2.01
N ASN A 90 21.35 10.92 2.84
CA ASN A 90 21.55 12.37 2.89
C ASN A 90 22.24 12.82 1.60
N VAL A 91 21.50 13.57 0.76
CA VAL A 91 21.95 14.05 -0.56
C VAL A 91 22.14 15.56 -0.63
N GLU A 92 22.21 16.26 0.51
CA GLU A 92 22.29 17.74 0.53
C GLU A 92 23.43 18.31 -0.33
N LYS A 93 24.56 17.58 -0.40
CA LYS A 93 25.78 17.93 -1.14
C LYS A 93 26.01 17.07 -2.40
N ALA A 94 25.04 16.23 -2.76
CA ALA A 94 25.16 15.37 -3.94
C ALA A 94 24.92 16.15 -5.25
N PRO A 95 25.32 15.59 -6.41
CA PRO A 95 25.01 16.16 -7.72
C PRO A 95 23.51 16.41 -7.89
N ALA A 96 23.16 17.60 -8.37
CA ALA A 96 21.77 18.02 -8.53
C ALA A 96 21.16 17.50 -9.84
N VAL A 97 19.90 17.08 -9.76
CA VAL A 97 19.09 16.66 -10.91
C VAL A 97 17.78 17.46 -10.90
N ALA A 98 17.52 18.19 -11.98
CA ALA A 98 16.31 18.98 -12.13
C ALA A 98 15.13 18.09 -12.56
N ILE A 99 14.00 18.21 -11.87
CA ILE A 99 12.74 17.56 -12.22
C ILE A 99 11.70 18.65 -12.50
N VAL A 100 11.10 18.61 -13.70
CA VAL A 100 10.04 19.53 -14.10
C VAL A 100 8.68 18.85 -13.90
N GLY A 101 7.92 19.33 -12.92
CA GLY A 101 6.63 18.83 -12.47
C GLY A 101 6.71 18.19 -11.08
N ALA A 102 6.04 18.79 -10.09
CA ALA A 102 5.89 18.24 -8.73
C ALA A 102 4.54 17.54 -8.57
N GLY A 103 4.22 16.67 -9.54
CA GLY A 103 3.13 15.71 -9.46
C GLY A 103 3.61 14.36 -8.95
N PRO A 104 2.75 13.32 -8.96
CA PRO A 104 3.12 11.97 -8.49
C PRO A 104 4.41 11.46 -9.15
N ALA A 105 4.49 11.52 -10.48
CA ALA A 105 5.67 11.06 -11.22
C ALA A 105 6.97 11.78 -10.81
N GLY A 106 6.91 13.10 -10.63
CA GLY A 106 8.07 13.89 -10.21
C GLY A 106 8.53 13.58 -8.78
N TYR A 107 7.59 13.35 -7.86
CA TYR A 107 7.93 12.94 -6.50
C TYR A 107 8.51 11.52 -6.43
N PHE A 108 7.98 10.57 -7.21
CA PHE A 108 8.54 9.23 -7.28
C PHE A 108 9.95 9.22 -7.89
N ALA A 109 10.18 10.00 -8.96
CA ALA A 109 11.52 10.18 -9.51
C ALA A 109 12.48 10.80 -8.49
N ALA A 110 12.01 11.77 -7.69
CA ALA A 110 12.81 12.38 -6.63
C ALA A 110 13.20 11.37 -5.53
N LEU A 111 12.27 10.50 -5.15
CA LEU A 111 12.52 9.43 -4.17
C LEU A 111 13.62 8.49 -4.67
N GLU A 112 13.49 8.01 -5.90
CA GLU A 112 14.47 7.13 -6.54
C GLU A 112 15.85 7.81 -6.66
N LEU A 113 15.90 9.08 -7.03
CA LEU A 113 17.15 9.85 -7.06
C LEU A 113 17.83 9.92 -5.69
N ILE A 114 17.07 10.11 -4.60
CA ILE A 114 17.62 10.12 -3.24
C ILE A 114 18.21 8.75 -2.88
N GLU A 115 17.53 7.66 -3.22
CA GLU A 115 18.05 6.29 -3.03
C GLU A 115 19.32 6.03 -3.84
N LEU A 116 19.41 6.59 -5.04
CA LEU A 116 20.61 6.56 -5.88
C LEU A 116 21.71 7.50 -5.39
N GLY A 117 21.44 8.38 -4.42
CA GLY A 117 22.40 9.31 -3.84
C GLY A 117 22.57 10.62 -4.62
N LEU A 118 21.56 11.01 -5.38
CA LEU A 118 21.48 12.25 -6.15
C LEU A 118 20.53 13.24 -5.47
N LYS A 119 20.75 14.53 -5.70
CA LYS A 119 19.95 15.62 -5.12
C LYS A 119 18.84 16.04 -6.08
N PRO A 120 17.58 15.62 -5.90
CA PRO A 120 16.49 16.10 -6.74
C PRO A 120 16.17 17.58 -6.46
N VAL A 121 15.91 18.35 -7.51
CA VAL A 121 15.43 19.74 -7.44
C VAL A 121 14.15 19.83 -8.26
N LEU A 122 13.01 19.97 -7.58
CA LEU A 122 11.69 19.95 -8.22
C LEU A 122 11.23 21.36 -8.55
N PHE A 123 10.70 21.52 -9.76
CA PHE A 123 10.05 22.73 -10.23
C PHE A 123 8.59 22.42 -10.56
N ASP A 124 7.66 23.27 -10.14
CA ASP A 124 6.26 23.19 -10.56
C ASP A 124 5.75 24.58 -10.90
N ARG A 125 4.93 24.67 -11.95
CA ARG A 125 4.30 25.94 -12.38
C ARG A 125 3.13 26.35 -11.48
N GLY A 126 2.56 25.40 -10.76
CA GLY A 126 1.39 25.57 -9.92
C GLY A 126 1.69 26.35 -8.65
N LYS A 127 0.64 26.88 -8.04
CA LYS A 127 0.70 27.42 -6.68
C LYS A 127 0.85 26.29 -5.67
N ASP A 128 1.30 26.62 -4.47
CA ASP A 128 1.27 25.71 -3.34
C ASP A 128 -0.13 25.12 -3.14
N VAL A 129 -0.20 23.88 -2.65
CA VAL A 129 -1.45 23.12 -2.54
C VAL A 129 -2.51 23.86 -1.72
N ARG A 130 -2.11 24.62 -0.68
CA ARG A 130 -3.08 25.35 0.16
C ARG A 130 -3.70 26.49 -0.61
N THR A 131 -2.90 27.30 -1.31
CA THR A 131 -3.42 28.40 -2.14
C THR A 131 -4.23 27.86 -3.33
N ARG A 132 -3.74 26.81 -4.00
CA ARG A 132 -4.46 26.11 -5.08
C ARG A 132 -5.86 25.67 -4.65
N ARG A 133 -6.00 25.09 -3.44
CA ARG A 133 -7.31 24.68 -2.90
C ARG A 133 -8.27 25.84 -2.69
N ARG A 134 -7.78 27.01 -2.29
CA ARG A 134 -8.63 28.21 -2.12
C ARG A 134 -9.12 28.72 -3.47
N ASP A 135 -8.22 28.83 -4.45
CA ASP A 135 -8.57 29.25 -5.81
C ASP A 135 -9.61 28.31 -6.43
N LEU A 136 -9.41 26.99 -6.32
CA LEU A 136 -10.36 25.99 -6.82
C LEU A 136 -11.74 26.12 -6.16
N ARG A 137 -11.79 26.36 -4.85
CA ARG A 137 -13.05 26.61 -4.15
C ARG A 137 -13.75 27.88 -4.64
N ALA A 138 -13.01 28.94 -4.92
CA ALA A 138 -13.58 30.17 -5.45
C ALA A 138 -14.20 29.94 -6.84
N ILE A 139 -13.50 29.23 -7.72
CA ILE A 139 -14.02 28.84 -9.05
C ILE A 139 -15.29 27.99 -8.89
N GLN A 140 -15.28 26.96 -8.03
CA GLN A 140 -16.44 26.08 -7.86
C GLN A 140 -17.67 26.76 -7.24
N LYS A 141 -17.48 27.85 -6.49
CA LYS A 141 -18.55 28.53 -5.76
C LYS A 141 -19.11 29.74 -6.51
N TYR A 142 -18.28 30.41 -7.31
CA TYR A 142 -18.60 31.70 -7.93
C TYR A 142 -18.40 31.71 -9.45
N GLY A 143 -17.84 30.65 -10.04
CA GLY A 143 -17.76 30.44 -11.48
C GLY A 143 -18.87 29.53 -11.96
#